data_AF-A0A1T5DH38-F1
#
_entry.id   AF-A0A1T5DH38-F1
#
_cell.length_a   1.000
_cell.length_b   1.000
_cell.length_c   1.000
_cell.angle_alpha   90.00
_cell.angle_beta   90.00
_cell.angle_gamma   90.00
#
_symmetry.space_group_name_H-M   'P 1'
#
loop_
_entity.id
_entity.type
_entity.pdbx_description
1 polymer ?
#
loop_
_entity_poly.entity_id
_entity_poly.type
_entity_poly.pdbx_seq_one_letter_code
_entity_poly.pdbx_strand_id
1 'polypeptide(L)'
;MATAVASETKDYVVADLGLAEFGRREIEIAETEMPGLMALRAEYGASKPLKGARITGSLHMTIQTAVLIETLVELGADVRWATCNIFSTQDHAAAAIAARGIPVFAIKGETLADYWDYVGRIFDWGDGTTANMILDDGGDATMFALWGAKLEAGATLGEPGNAEEIEFQRALKAFVAAKPGYLTESVKAIRGVSEETTTGVHRLYEIAKKGELPFPAINVNDSVTKSKFDNLYGCKESLVDAIRRATDVMLAGKIACVAGFGDVGKGSAASLRNGGARVLVTEIDPICALQAAMEGYEVVTMEEAVTRADIFVTATGNEDVITAEHMKAMKPMAIVCNIGHFDSEIQIAALSNYKWTEIKPGTDLVEFPDGKQILILAKGRLVNLGCATGHPSFVMSSSFTNQVLAQIELFTKQGQYGNEVFVLPKHLDEKVAALHLDKLGVKLTKLTPKQASYIGVTTEGPFKPDHYRY
;
A
#
# COMPACT_ATOMS: atom_id res chain seq x y z
N MET A 1 22.10 -43.13 23.68
CA MET A 1 22.13 -41.68 23.41
C MET A 1 21.17 -41.44 22.27
N ALA A 2 19.99 -40.88 22.57
CA ALA A 2 19.05 -40.43 21.54
C ALA A 2 19.40 -38.97 21.26
N THR A 3 19.91 -38.68 20.08
CA THR A 3 20.07 -37.33 19.57
C THR A 3 18.68 -36.69 19.45
N ALA A 4 18.41 -35.71 20.30
CA ALA A 4 17.25 -34.85 20.17
C ALA A 4 17.35 -34.16 18.81
N VAL A 5 16.41 -34.47 17.92
CA VAL A 5 16.19 -33.70 16.69
C VAL A 5 15.76 -32.31 17.16
N ALA A 6 16.63 -31.31 16.99
CA ALA A 6 16.22 -29.93 17.17
C ALA A 6 15.04 -29.70 16.22
N SER A 7 13.88 -29.38 16.78
CA SER A 7 12.75 -28.86 16.03
C SER A 7 13.26 -27.63 15.27
N GLU A 8 13.44 -27.72 13.95
CA GLU A 8 13.69 -26.56 13.11
C GLU A 8 12.55 -25.56 13.35
N THR A 9 12.81 -24.52 14.13
CA THR A 9 11.89 -23.41 14.31
C THR A 9 11.73 -22.72 12.97
N LYS A 10 10.58 -22.91 12.34
CA LYS A 10 10.21 -22.28 11.08
C LYS A 10 10.12 -20.76 11.27
N ASP A 11 10.93 -20.02 10.53
CA ASP A 11 10.99 -18.55 10.59
C ASP A 11 10.02 -17.91 9.57
N TYR A 12 8.75 -18.34 9.62
CA TYR A 12 7.64 -17.78 8.84
C TYR A 12 6.31 -18.10 9.52
N VAL A 13 5.28 -17.29 9.23
CA VAL A 13 3.89 -17.53 9.58
C VAL A 13 3.03 -17.25 8.35
N VAL A 14 2.52 -18.32 7.73
CA VAL A 14 1.66 -18.27 6.53
C VAL A 14 0.51 -19.26 6.71
N ALA A 15 -0.61 -19.04 6.01
CA ALA A 15 -1.83 -19.81 6.23
C ALA A 15 -1.67 -21.31 5.90
N ASP A 16 -1.11 -21.62 4.73
CA ASP A 16 -0.89 -22.99 4.27
C ASP A 16 0.28 -23.05 3.27
N LEU A 17 1.37 -23.70 3.66
CA LEU A 17 2.54 -23.89 2.78
C LEU A 17 2.22 -24.78 1.56
N GLY A 18 1.16 -25.59 1.62
CA GLY A 18 0.66 -26.40 0.50
C GLY A 18 0.21 -25.56 -0.70
N LEU A 19 -0.03 -24.26 -0.51
CA LEU A 19 -0.39 -23.33 -1.59
C LEU A 19 0.80 -22.83 -2.42
N ALA A 20 2.04 -23.18 -2.05
CA ALA A 20 3.25 -22.65 -2.67
C ALA A 20 3.34 -22.92 -4.18
N GLU A 21 2.90 -24.09 -4.65
CA GLU A 21 2.94 -24.41 -6.09
C GLU A 21 1.94 -23.54 -6.87
N PHE A 22 0.75 -23.29 -6.32
CA PHE A 22 -0.22 -22.38 -6.92
C PHE A 22 0.33 -20.95 -6.98
N GLY A 23 0.89 -20.46 -5.86
CA GLY A 23 1.54 -19.15 -5.81
C GLY A 23 2.68 -19.01 -6.81
N ARG A 24 3.53 -20.04 -6.96
CA ARG A 24 4.62 -20.05 -7.95
C ARG A 24 4.09 -19.86 -9.38
N ARG A 25 3.02 -20.57 -9.75
CA ARG A 25 2.43 -20.45 -11.10
C ARG A 25 1.87 -19.04 -11.35
N GLU A 26 1.23 -18.42 -10.36
CA GLU A 26 0.77 -17.03 -10.49
C GLU A 26 1.91 -16.01 -10.52
N ILE A 27 2.99 -16.24 -9.76
CA ILE A 27 4.22 -15.42 -9.83
C ILE A 27 4.81 -15.48 -11.24
N GLU A 28 4.95 -16.66 -11.84
CA GLU A 28 5.48 -16.83 -13.20
C GLU A 28 4.62 -16.09 -14.25
N ILE A 29 3.29 -16.09 -14.09
CA ILE A 29 2.40 -15.29 -14.94
C ILE A 29 2.63 -13.80 -14.69
N ALA A 30 2.69 -13.38 -13.42
CA ALA A 30 2.87 -11.98 -13.05
C ALA A 30 4.21 -11.42 -13.54
N GLU A 31 5.30 -12.20 -13.55
CA GLU A 31 6.59 -11.79 -14.11
C GLU A 31 6.47 -11.36 -15.58
N THR A 32 5.61 -12.01 -16.36
CA THR A 32 5.35 -11.60 -17.75
C THR A 32 4.63 -10.26 -17.87
N GLU A 33 3.87 -9.87 -16.84
CA GLU A 33 3.14 -8.61 -16.74
C GLU A 33 3.92 -7.54 -15.97
N MET A 34 5.12 -7.82 -15.45
CA MET A 34 5.92 -6.88 -14.66
C MET A 34 7.25 -6.51 -15.33
N PRO A 35 7.21 -5.87 -16.53
CA PRO A 35 8.39 -5.66 -17.35
C PRO A 35 9.44 -4.78 -16.67
N GLY A 36 9.03 -3.82 -15.83
CA GLY A 36 9.95 -2.95 -15.10
C GLY A 36 10.83 -3.73 -14.13
N LEU A 37 10.23 -4.58 -13.29
CA LEU A 37 10.99 -5.43 -12.37
C LEU A 37 11.89 -6.42 -13.11
N MET A 38 11.40 -7.04 -14.19
CA MET A 38 12.20 -7.98 -14.99
C MET A 38 13.39 -7.29 -15.64
N ALA A 39 13.22 -6.06 -16.13
CA ALA A 39 14.32 -5.27 -16.67
C ALA A 39 15.36 -4.92 -15.60
N LEU A 40 14.95 -4.57 -14.38
CA LEU A 40 15.89 -4.33 -13.28
C LEU A 40 16.66 -5.59 -12.87
N ARG A 41 16.02 -6.76 -12.86
CA ARG A 41 16.72 -8.05 -12.65
C ARG A 41 17.78 -8.27 -13.73
N ALA A 42 17.45 -8.03 -15.00
CA ALA A 42 18.39 -8.19 -16.10
C ALA A 42 19.55 -7.17 -16.02
N GLU A 43 19.27 -5.92 -15.66
CA GLU A 43 20.26 -4.84 -15.59
C GLU A 43 21.19 -4.97 -14.38
N TYR A 44 20.65 -5.30 -13.21
CA TYR A 44 21.37 -5.24 -11.93
C TYR A 44 21.65 -6.61 -11.30
N GLY A 45 21.10 -7.70 -11.84
CA GLY A 45 21.29 -9.05 -11.28
C GLY A 45 22.75 -9.50 -11.25
N ALA A 46 23.58 -9.09 -12.21
CA ALA A 46 25.00 -9.42 -12.22
C ALA A 46 25.83 -8.60 -11.21
N SER A 47 25.49 -7.32 -11.02
CA SER A 47 26.21 -6.42 -10.11
C SER A 47 25.78 -6.56 -8.65
N LYS A 48 24.59 -7.12 -8.40
CA LYS A 48 24.00 -7.33 -7.06
C LYS A 48 24.13 -6.08 -6.17
N PRO A 49 23.57 -4.91 -6.58
CA PRO A 49 23.79 -3.64 -5.90
C PRO A 49 23.27 -3.62 -4.46
N LEU A 50 22.32 -4.50 -4.12
CA LEU A 50 21.75 -4.62 -2.79
C LEU A 50 22.46 -5.68 -1.93
N LYS A 51 23.62 -6.19 -2.35
CA LYS A 51 24.39 -7.15 -1.55
C LYS A 51 24.73 -6.57 -0.17
N GLY A 52 24.21 -7.22 0.88
CA GLY A 52 24.36 -6.80 2.27
C GLY A 52 23.25 -5.87 2.79
N ALA A 53 22.26 -5.55 1.95
CA ALA A 53 21.01 -4.95 2.40
C ALA A 53 20.20 -6.00 3.17
N ARG A 54 19.64 -5.59 4.30
CA ARG A 54 18.72 -6.35 5.16
C ARG A 54 17.44 -5.54 5.25
N ILE A 55 16.56 -5.79 4.31
CA ILE A 55 15.35 -5.00 4.06
C ILE A 55 14.20 -5.57 4.89
N THR A 56 13.73 -4.78 5.85
CA THR A 56 12.47 -5.04 6.55
C THR A 56 11.34 -4.47 5.71
N GLY A 57 10.50 -5.34 5.16
CA GLY A 57 9.38 -4.98 4.28
C GLY A 57 8.04 -5.06 5.00
N SER A 58 7.26 -3.98 4.94
CA SER A 58 5.87 -3.92 5.40
C SER A 58 4.99 -3.39 4.27
N LEU A 59 4.43 -4.33 3.50
CA LEU A 59 3.65 -4.05 2.30
C LEU A 59 2.74 -5.24 2.00
N HIS A 60 1.51 -5.00 1.54
CA HIS A 60 0.54 -6.01 1.13
C HIS A 60 1.19 -7.28 0.54
N MET A 61 1.01 -8.44 1.18
CA MET A 61 1.66 -9.68 0.74
C MET A 61 0.89 -10.35 -0.41
N THR A 62 1.02 -9.79 -1.62
CA THR A 62 0.36 -10.25 -2.85
C THR A 62 1.32 -10.95 -3.81
N ILE A 63 0.81 -11.48 -4.92
CA ILE A 63 1.61 -12.01 -6.04
C ILE A 63 2.53 -10.94 -6.62
N GLN A 64 2.05 -9.69 -6.74
CA GLN A 64 2.88 -8.59 -7.24
C GLN A 64 4.05 -8.32 -6.30
N THR A 65 3.77 -8.32 -4.99
CA THR A 65 4.80 -8.12 -3.95
C THR A 65 5.78 -9.28 -3.91
N ALA A 66 5.34 -10.51 -4.16
CA ALA A 66 6.22 -11.65 -4.32
C ALA A 66 7.25 -11.44 -5.45
N VAL A 67 6.85 -10.86 -6.59
CA VAL A 67 7.78 -10.50 -7.68
C VAL A 67 8.75 -9.39 -7.25
N LEU A 68 8.30 -8.40 -6.48
CA LEU A 68 9.17 -7.37 -5.87
C LEU A 68 10.20 -7.99 -4.93
N ILE A 69 9.76 -8.82 -3.97
CA ILE A 69 10.62 -9.54 -3.01
C ILE A 69 11.70 -10.31 -3.76
N GLU A 70 11.31 -11.13 -4.74
CA GLU A 70 12.26 -11.91 -5.53
C GLU A 70 13.20 -11.04 -6.36
N THR A 71 12.77 -9.84 -6.77
CA THR A 71 13.64 -8.86 -7.42
C THR A 71 14.68 -8.31 -6.46
N LEU A 72 14.30 -7.93 -5.23
CA LEU A 72 15.24 -7.45 -4.22
C LEU A 72 16.30 -8.52 -3.88
N VAL A 73 15.87 -9.77 -3.71
CA VAL A 73 16.76 -10.91 -3.48
C VAL A 73 17.66 -11.18 -4.69
N GLU A 74 17.11 -11.14 -5.91
CA GLU A 74 17.91 -11.26 -7.14
C GLU A 74 18.91 -10.11 -7.28
N LEU A 75 18.68 -8.95 -6.66
CA LEU A 75 19.63 -7.85 -6.62
C LEU A 75 20.60 -7.93 -5.42
N GLY A 76 20.52 -8.98 -4.61
CA GLY A 76 21.47 -9.31 -3.54
C GLY A 76 21.01 -8.99 -2.12
N ALA A 77 19.78 -8.52 -1.93
CA ALA A 77 19.25 -8.24 -0.59
C ALA A 77 18.88 -9.51 0.17
N ASP A 78 19.03 -9.49 1.48
CA ASP A 78 18.27 -10.34 2.39
C ASP A 78 17.01 -9.57 2.80
N VAL A 79 15.88 -10.27 2.93
CA VAL A 79 14.57 -9.65 3.18
C VAL A 79 13.77 -10.40 4.23
N ARG A 80 12.98 -9.67 5.02
CA ARG A 80 11.95 -10.19 5.94
C ARG A 80 10.67 -9.41 5.70
N TRP A 81 9.53 -10.07 5.63
CA TRP A 81 8.31 -9.45 5.14
C TRP A 81 7.07 -9.68 6.01
N ALA A 82 6.25 -8.64 6.17
CA ALA A 82 4.91 -8.71 6.71
C ALA A 82 3.98 -7.90 5.79
N THR A 83 2.69 -8.22 5.85
CA THR A 83 1.67 -7.41 5.19
C THR A 83 1.50 -6.08 5.95
N CYS A 84 1.07 -5.01 5.27
CA CYS A 84 0.65 -3.75 5.90
C CYS A 84 -0.88 -3.68 6.13
N ASN A 85 -1.61 -4.76 5.84
CA ASN A 85 -3.04 -4.81 6.08
C ASN A 85 -3.57 -6.23 6.27
N ILE A 86 -4.39 -6.41 7.31
CA ILE A 86 -4.86 -7.73 7.74
C ILE A 86 -5.74 -8.48 6.74
N PHE A 87 -6.30 -7.82 5.72
CA PHE A 87 -7.13 -8.48 4.70
C PHE A 87 -6.48 -8.55 3.32
N SER A 88 -5.28 -8.01 3.15
CA SER A 88 -4.66 -7.81 1.83
C SER A 88 -3.81 -8.97 1.36
N THR A 89 -3.38 -9.85 2.27
CA THR A 89 -2.56 -11.01 1.94
C THR A 89 -3.24 -11.93 0.94
N GLN A 90 -2.46 -12.43 -0.01
CA GLN A 90 -2.80 -13.57 -0.84
C GLN A 90 -2.01 -14.77 -0.32
N ASP A 91 -2.68 -15.69 0.38
CA ASP A 91 -2.00 -16.75 1.14
C ASP A 91 -1.12 -17.65 0.26
N HIS A 92 -1.50 -17.86 -1.00
CA HIS A 92 -0.69 -18.61 -1.96
C HIS A 92 0.59 -17.87 -2.37
N ALA A 93 0.56 -16.52 -2.46
CA ALA A 93 1.75 -15.71 -2.67
C ALA A 93 2.70 -15.80 -1.47
N ALA A 94 2.17 -15.65 -0.25
CA ALA A 94 2.92 -15.77 1.00
C ALA A 94 3.59 -17.16 1.11
N ALA A 95 2.83 -18.23 0.81
CA ALA A 95 3.34 -19.60 0.80
C ALA A 95 4.47 -19.81 -0.21
N ALA A 96 4.35 -19.26 -1.42
CA ALA A 96 5.37 -19.39 -2.46
C ALA A 96 6.69 -18.70 -2.10
N ILE A 97 6.64 -17.58 -1.37
CA ILE A 97 7.82 -16.89 -0.86
C ILE A 97 8.42 -17.62 0.34
N ALA A 98 7.59 -18.04 1.31
CA ALA A 98 8.04 -18.82 2.45
C ALA A 98 8.70 -20.16 2.04
N ALA A 99 8.17 -20.82 1.01
CA ALA A 99 8.75 -22.06 0.46
C ALA A 99 10.14 -21.88 -0.16
N ARG A 100 10.54 -20.65 -0.49
CA ARG A 100 11.91 -20.30 -0.91
C ARG A 100 12.86 -20.05 0.27
N GLY A 101 12.39 -20.19 1.50
CA GLY A 101 13.16 -19.89 2.71
C GLY A 101 13.26 -18.40 3.03
N ILE A 102 12.41 -17.56 2.42
CA ILE A 102 12.33 -16.13 2.73
C ILE A 102 11.32 -15.93 3.88
N PRO A 103 11.69 -15.30 5.01
CA PRO A 103 10.79 -15.06 6.12
C PRO A 103 9.59 -14.17 5.75
N VAL A 104 8.38 -14.72 5.89
CA VAL A 104 7.11 -14.03 5.66
C VAL A 104 6.17 -14.27 6.83
N PHE A 105 5.57 -13.20 7.35
CA PHE A 105 4.62 -13.21 8.46
C PHE A 105 3.35 -12.49 7.99
N ALA A 106 2.46 -13.23 7.33
CA ALA A 106 1.26 -12.66 6.72
C ALA A 106 0.21 -13.74 6.46
N ILE A 107 -1.01 -13.51 6.93
CA ILE A 107 -2.18 -14.37 6.70
C ILE A 107 -3.39 -13.50 6.37
N LYS A 108 -4.17 -13.87 5.34
CA LYS A 108 -5.41 -13.14 5.03
C LYS A 108 -6.42 -13.35 6.17
N GLY A 109 -6.83 -12.27 6.80
CA GLY A 109 -7.75 -12.28 7.95
C GLY A 109 -7.05 -12.45 9.30
N GLU A 110 -5.74 -12.20 9.39
CA GLU A 110 -5.02 -12.16 10.67
C GLU A 110 -5.64 -11.15 11.65
N THR A 111 -5.47 -11.36 12.96
CA THR A 111 -5.99 -10.39 13.94
C THR A 111 -5.11 -9.14 14.01
N LEU A 112 -5.61 -8.05 14.57
CA LEU A 112 -4.77 -6.87 14.85
C LEU A 112 -3.59 -7.20 15.79
N ALA A 113 -3.79 -8.17 16.70
CA ALA A 113 -2.73 -8.63 17.59
C ALA A 113 -1.63 -9.36 16.80
N ASP A 114 -2.03 -10.29 15.93
CA ASP A 114 -1.11 -11.02 15.05
C ASP A 114 -0.36 -10.05 14.12
N TYR A 115 -1.06 -9.11 13.50
CA TYR A 115 -0.48 -8.07 12.63
C TYR A 115 0.71 -7.36 13.28
N TRP A 116 0.51 -6.79 14.47
CA TRP A 116 1.58 -6.06 15.14
C TRP A 116 2.69 -6.97 15.69
N ASP A 117 2.36 -8.20 16.08
CA ASP A 117 3.39 -9.20 16.40
C ASP A 117 4.23 -9.55 15.16
N TYR A 118 3.63 -9.62 13.97
CA TYR A 118 4.31 -9.86 12.69
C TYR A 118 5.18 -8.68 12.27
N VAL A 119 4.74 -7.43 12.49
CA VAL A 119 5.59 -6.23 12.36
C VAL A 119 6.82 -6.34 13.27
N GLY A 120 6.67 -6.83 14.50
CA GLY A 120 7.82 -7.12 15.36
C GLY A 120 8.76 -8.19 14.78
N ARG A 121 8.23 -9.26 14.18
CA ARG A 121 9.01 -10.37 13.60
C ARG A 121 9.88 -9.97 12.42
N ILE A 122 9.47 -9.00 11.62
CA ILE A 122 10.26 -8.51 10.47
C ILE A 122 11.44 -7.63 10.89
N PHE A 123 11.44 -7.10 12.11
CA PHE A 123 12.60 -6.44 12.70
C PHE A 123 13.57 -7.41 13.37
N ASP A 124 13.14 -8.63 13.72
CA ASP A 124 14.02 -9.62 14.34
C ASP A 124 14.91 -10.35 13.31
N TRP A 125 16.14 -9.87 13.15
CA TRP A 125 17.16 -10.44 12.26
C TRP A 125 18.13 -11.38 13.01
N GLY A 126 17.80 -11.77 14.25
CA GLY A 126 18.64 -12.59 15.11
C GLY A 126 19.66 -11.79 15.93
N ASP A 127 20.56 -12.50 16.60
CA ASP A 127 21.53 -11.91 17.53
C ASP A 127 22.71 -11.27 16.78
N GLY A 128 22.99 -10.00 17.08
CA GLY A 128 24.16 -9.27 16.57
C GLY A 128 23.98 -8.60 15.19
N THR A 129 22.80 -8.70 14.58
CA THR A 129 22.47 -7.97 13.34
C THR A 129 21.06 -7.41 13.39
N THR A 130 20.87 -6.20 12.83
CA THR A 130 19.57 -5.52 12.74
C THR A 130 19.26 -5.14 11.29
N ALA A 131 18.02 -4.75 11.03
CA ALA A 131 17.63 -4.17 9.73
C ALA A 131 18.53 -2.98 9.38
N ASN A 132 18.83 -2.79 8.09
CA ASN A 132 19.57 -1.61 7.62
C ASN A 132 18.84 -0.85 6.51
N MET A 133 17.65 -1.31 6.12
CA MET A 133 16.76 -0.68 5.15
C MET A 133 15.32 -0.99 5.56
N ILE A 134 14.42 -0.04 5.30
CA ILE A 134 12.96 -0.26 5.39
C ILE A 134 12.37 -0.07 3.99
N LEU A 135 11.44 -0.95 3.60
CA LEU A 135 10.51 -0.74 2.49
C LEU A 135 9.11 -0.76 3.08
N ASP A 136 8.41 0.37 3.00
CA ASP A 136 7.19 0.61 3.77
C ASP A 136 6.03 1.03 2.85
N ASP A 137 4.82 0.69 3.29
CA ASP A 137 3.54 1.06 2.68
C ASP A 137 2.58 1.36 3.85
N GLY A 138 2.36 2.65 4.09
CA GLY A 138 1.53 3.16 5.19
C GLY A 138 2.34 3.68 6.39
N GLY A 139 3.62 3.35 6.47
CA GLY A 139 4.56 3.87 7.47
C GLY A 139 4.58 3.11 8.80
N ASP A 140 3.99 1.92 8.88
CA ASP A 140 3.84 1.18 10.14
C ASP A 140 5.15 0.55 10.61
N ALA A 141 5.99 0.05 9.69
CA ALA A 141 7.31 -0.46 10.07
C ALA A 141 8.21 0.68 10.57
N THR A 142 8.18 1.82 9.88
CA THR A 142 8.88 3.04 10.29
C THR A 142 8.40 3.50 11.67
N MET A 143 7.07 3.55 11.88
CA MET A 143 6.48 3.91 13.17
C MET A 143 6.93 2.97 14.29
N PHE A 144 6.92 1.66 14.05
CA PHE A 144 7.34 0.65 15.03
C PHE A 144 8.81 0.83 15.43
N ALA A 145 9.72 1.00 14.47
CA ALA A 145 11.13 1.22 14.75
C ALA A 145 11.38 2.51 15.56
N LEU A 146 10.78 3.62 15.13
CA LEU A 146 11.00 4.93 15.75
C LEU A 146 10.41 5.00 17.16
N TRP A 147 9.19 4.50 17.37
CA TRP A 147 8.60 4.46 18.71
C TRP A 147 9.33 3.49 19.64
N GLY A 148 9.81 2.37 19.12
CA GLY A 148 10.65 1.44 19.88
C GLY A 148 11.90 2.10 20.44
N ALA A 149 12.65 2.78 19.57
CA ALA A 149 13.83 3.54 19.99
C ALA A 149 13.48 4.67 20.98
N LYS A 150 12.34 5.35 20.80
CA LYS A 150 11.85 6.37 21.77
C LYS A 150 11.53 5.77 23.14
N LEU A 151 10.83 4.63 23.18
CA LEU A 151 10.53 3.92 24.43
C LEU A 151 11.81 3.48 25.14
N GLU A 152 12.78 2.94 24.42
CA GLU A 152 14.09 2.55 24.95
C GLU A 152 14.88 3.75 25.49
N ALA A 153 14.67 4.95 24.92
CA ALA A 153 15.20 6.22 25.42
C ALA A 153 14.40 6.84 26.57
N GLY A 154 13.35 6.16 27.07
CA GLY A 154 12.55 6.60 28.22
C GLY A 154 11.31 7.43 27.88
N ALA A 155 10.92 7.53 26.60
CA ALA A 155 9.63 8.11 26.24
C ALA A 155 8.47 7.25 26.75
N THR A 156 7.28 7.86 26.85
CA THR A 156 6.05 7.16 27.19
C THR A 156 5.04 7.30 26.06
N LEU A 157 4.30 6.23 25.80
CA LEU A 157 3.14 6.25 24.91
C LEU A 157 1.94 6.84 25.67
N GLY A 158 1.12 7.63 24.98
CA GLY A 158 -0.18 8.07 25.51
C GLY A 158 -1.20 6.93 25.57
N GLU A 159 -2.40 7.23 26.05
CA GLU A 159 -3.52 6.30 25.99
C GLU A 159 -3.88 6.01 24.52
N PRO A 160 -4.13 4.74 24.14
CA PRO A 160 -4.49 4.39 22.76
C PRO A 160 -5.88 4.94 22.41
N GLY A 161 -6.00 5.56 21.23
CA GLY A 161 -7.23 6.14 20.71
C GLY A 161 -8.16 5.16 19.99
N ASN A 162 -7.66 4.01 19.56
CA ASN A 162 -8.43 3.00 18.82
C ASN A 162 -7.90 1.57 19.05
N ALA A 163 -8.60 0.56 18.50
CA ALA A 163 -8.25 -0.84 18.68
C ALA A 163 -6.90 -1.23 18.06
N GLU A 164 -6.49 -0.58 16.99
CA GLU A 164 -5.20 -0.83 16.34
C GLU A 164 -4.05 -0.30 17.20
N GLU A 165 -4.20 0.89 17.78
CA GLU A 165 -3.22 1.46 18.71
C GLU A 165 -3.07 0.62 19.99
N ILE A 166 -4.15 -0.01 20.49
CA ILE A 166 -4.06 -0.95 21.62
C ILE A 166 -3.07 -2.07 21.30
N GLU A 167 -3.23 -2.70 20.14
CA GLU A 167 -2.40 -3.83 19.72
C GLU A 167 -0.98 -3.40 19.32
N PHE A 168 -0.83 -2.23 18.69
CA PHE A 168 0.47 -1.61 18.43
C PHE A 168 1.27 -1.44 19.71
N GLN A 169 0.68 -0.77 20.71
CA GLN A 169 1.35 -0.51 21.98
C GLN A 169 1.67 -1.82 22.72
N ARG A 170 0.79 -2.82 22.66
CA ARG A 170 1.02 -4.15 23.25
C ARG A 170 2.25 -4.81 22.62
N ALA A 171 2.25 -4.97 21.30
CA ALA A 171 3.32 -5.65 20.57
C ALA A 171 4.65 -4.93 20.72
N LEU A 172 4.66 -3.59 20.61
CA LEU A 172 5.87 -2.80 20.75
C LEU A 172 6.48 -2.91 22.16
N LYS A 173 5.66 -2.79 23.21
CA LYS A 173 6.11 -2.95 24.61
C LYS A 173 6.65 -4.37 24.84
N ALA A 174 5.98 -5.39 24.30
CA ALA A 174 6.44 -6.77 24.39
C ALA A 174 7.79 -6.98 23.68
N PHE A 175 7.96 -6.42 22.48
CA PHE A 175 9.22 -6.49 21.74
C PHE A 175 10.37 -5.82 22.49
N VAL A 176 10.17 -4.58 22.95
CA VAL A 176 11.19 -3.82 23.70
C VAL A 176 11.57 -4.54 25.00
N ALA A 177 10.60 -5.14 25.71
CA ALA A 177 10.89 -5.92 26.90
C ALA A 177 11.68 -7.20 26.60
N ALA A 178 11.41 -7.85 25.46
CA ALA A 178 12.10 -9.07 25.05
C ALA A 178 13.51 -8.79 24.49
N LYS A 179 13.72 -7.66 23.81
CA LYS A 179 14.99 -7.28 23.19
C LYS A 179 15.38 -5.81 23.50
N PRO A 180 15.76 -5.51 24.75
CA PRO A 180 16.08 -4.14 25.13
C PRO A 180 17.26 -3.55 24.33
N GLY A 181 17.05 -2.38 23.74
CA GLY A 181 18.06 -1.64 22.95
C GLY A 181 18.11 -2.03 21.48
N TYR A 182 17.36 -3.06 21.07
CA TYR A 182 17.43 -3.61 19.71
C TYR A 182 16.86 -2.65 18.67
N LEU A 183 15.76 -1.95 18.96
CA LEU A 183 15.18 -1.00 18.02
C LEU A 183 16.00 0.28 17.93
N THR A 184 16.64 0.71 19.03
CA THR A 184 17.65 1.78 19.01
C THR A 184 18.82 1.45 18.08
N GLU A 185 19.37 0.24 18.18
CA GLU A 185 20.44 -0.20 17.26
C GLU A 185 19.95 -0.38 15.82
N SER A 186 18.70 -0.81 15.63
CA SER A 186 18.07 -0.87 14.30
C SER A 186 17.96 0.52 13.67
N VAL A 187 17.43 1.51 14.38
CA VAL A 187 17.29 2.90 13.89
C VAL A 187 18.65 3.50 13.54
N LYS A 188 19.71 3.22 14.30
CA LYS A 188 21.08 3.66 13.96
C LYS A 188 21.64 2.98 12.71
N ALA A 189 21.24 1.73 12.46
CA ALA A 189 21.73 0.94 11.33
C ALA A 189 20.97 1.19 10.03
N ILE A 190 19.72 1.66 10.12
CA ILE A 190 18.87 1.98 8.96
C ILE A 190 19.52 3.11 8.15
N ARG A 191 19.75 2.82 6.87
CA ARG A 191 20.36 3.72 5.90
C ARG A 191 19.32 4.58 5.19
N GLY A 192 18.06 4.16 5.20
CA GLY A 192 16.92 4.90 4.68
C GLY A 192 15.66 4.07 4.59
N VAL A 193 14.56 4.73 4.26
CA VAL A 193 13.24 4.13 4.00
C VAL A 193 12.72 4.55 2.62
N SER A 194 12.10 3.64 1.89
CA SER A 194 11.26 3.98 0.73
C SER A 194 9.79 3.71 1.07
N GLU A 195 8.95 4.73 0.90
CA GLU A 195 7.54 4.70 1.31
C GLU A 195 6.62 4.90 0.10
N GLU A 196 5.66 3.99 -0.06
CA GLU A 196 4.84 3.88 -1.26
C GLU A 196 3.59 4.75 -1.29
N THR A 197 3.01 5.09 -0.13
CA THR A 197 1.65 5.63 -0.07
C THR A 197 1.59 7.06 0.42
N THR A 198 0.55 7.78 -0.02
CA THR A 198 0.26 9.15 0.43
C THR A 198 0.23 9.25 1.96
N THR A 199 -0.35 8.26 2.63
CA THR A 199 -0.51 8.26 4.09
C THR A 199 0.82 8.07 4.82
N GLY A 200 1.63 7.09 4.43
CA GLY A 200 2.95 6.91 5.00
C GLY A 200 3.88 8.09 4.70
N VAL A 201 3.80 8.66 3.48
CA VAL A 201 4.52 9.88 3.11
C VAL A 201 4.13 11.07 3.99
N HIS A 202 2.85 11.25 4.29
CA HIS A 202 2.40 12.30 5.21
C HIS A 202 3.04 12.14 6.60
N ARG A 203 3.03 10.91 7.14
CA ARG A 203 3.70 10.59 8.42
C ARG A 203 5.20 10.93 8.37
N LEU A 204 5.89 10.59 7.28
CA LEU A 204 7.31 10.93 7.10
C LEU A 204 7.56 12.44 7.08
N TYR A 205 6.73 13.21 6.36
CA TYR A 205 6.83 14.66 6.35
C TYR A 205 6.58 15.28 7.73
N GLU A 206 5.65 14.75 8.53
CA GLU A 206 5.43 15.21 9.90
C GLU A 206 6.63 14.95 10.80
N ILE A 207 7.22 13.75 10.71
CA ILE A 207 8.42 13.39 11.48
C ILE A 207 9.60 14.29 11.07
N ALA A 208 9.79 14.51 9.76
CA ALA A 208 10.83 15.39 9.24
C ALA A 208 10.64 16.85 9.69
N LYS A 209 9.41 17.40 9.65
CA LYS A 209 9.11 18.75 10.13
C LYS A 209 9.44 18.96 11.61
N LYS A 210 9.35 17.90 12.43
CA LYS A 210 9.74 17.91 13.85
C LYS A 210 11.24 17.76 14.06
N GLY A 211 12.02 17.50 13.00
CA GLY A 211 13.45 17.20 13.10
C GLY A 211 13.74 15.81 13.71
N GLU A 212 12.76 14.92 13.70
CA GLU A 212 12.82 13.61 14.36
C GLU A 212 13.13 12.46 13.39
N LEU A 213 13.27 12.74 12.09
CA LEU A 213 13.57 11.73 11.08
C LEU A 213 15.08 11.40 11.14
N PRO A 214 15.50 10.18 11.51
CA PRO A 214 16.91 9.90 11.79
C PRO A 214 17.70 9.39 10.57
N PHE A 215 17.04 9.14 9.43
CA PHE A 215 17.62 8.64 8.19
C PHE A 215 16.87 9.21 6.96
N PRO A 216 17.47 9.23 5.76
CA PRO A 216 16.80 9.70 4.55
C PRO A 216 15.56 8.85 4.21
N ALA A 217 14.55 9.49 3.64
CA ALA A 217 13.37 8.82 3.11
C ALA A 217 13.16 9.16 1.64
N ILE A 218 12.78 8.17 0.82
CA ILE A 218 12.28 8.41 -0.53
C ILE A 218 10.77 8.21 -0.53
N ASN A 219 10.05 9.28 -0.82
CA ASN A 219 8.65 9.31 -1.19
C ASN A 219 8.52 8.71 -2.60
N VAL A 220 8.14 7.44 -2.65
CA VAL A 220 7.87 6.71 -3.90
C VAL A 220 6.47 7.06 -4.42
N ASN A 221 5.54 7.41 -3.53
CA ASN A 221 4.17 7.77 -3.88
C ASN A 221 4.12 8.88 -4.95
N ASP A 222 4.92 9.92 -4.78
CA ASP A 222 4.87 11.13 -5.60
C ASP A 222 5.75 11.05 -6.85
N SER A 223 6.37 9.90 -7.13
CA SER A 223 6.81 9.60 -8.50
C SER A 223 5.60 9.68 -9.43
N VAL A 224 5.78 10.28 -10.60
CA VAL A 224 4.76 10.42 -11.65
C VAL A 224 4.26 9.04 -12.07
N THR A 225 5.19 8.11 -12.28
CA THR A 225 4.90 6.71 -12.64
C THR A 225 4.30 5.88 -11.52
N LYS A 226 4.24 6.39 -10.29
CA LYS A 226 3.47 5.80 -9.19
C LYS A 226 2.11 6.48 -9.09
N SER A 227 2.07 7.72 -8.60
CA SER A 227 0.84 8.47 -8.31
C SER A 227 -0.20 8.44 -9.43
N LYS A 228 0.18 8.59 -10.70
CA LYS A 228 -0.80 8.63 -11.82
C LYS A 228 -0.84 7.43 -12.72
N PHE A 229 -0.29 6.34 -12.20
CA PHE A 229 -0.54 5.03 -12.75
C PHE A 229 -1.23 4.16 -11.72
N ASP A 230 -0.59 3.94 -10.58
CA ASP A 230 -1.10 3.12 -9.48
C ASP A 230 -2.41 3.67 -8.92
N ASN A 231 -2.37 4.85 -8.28
CA ASN A 231 -3.53 5.39 -7.58
C ASN A 231 -4.69 5.65 -8.57
N LEU A 232 -4.39 6.02 -9.82
CA LEU A 232 -5.39 6.31 -10.84
C LEU A 232 -5.89 5.05 -11.58
N TYR A 233 -5.04 4.39 -12.36
CA TYR A 233 -5.42 3.27 -13.20
C TYR A 233 -5.56 1.96 -12.40
N GLY A 234 -4.77 1.76 -11.35
CA GLY A 234 -4.93 0.61 -10.46
C GLY A 234 -6.29 0.59 -9.76
N CYS A 235 -6.71 1.73 -9.20
CA CYS A 235 -8.05 1.86 -8.60
C CYS A 235 -9.16 1.79 -9.66
N LYS A 236 -8.90 2.30 -10.88
CA LYS A 236 -9.84 2.17 -12.00
C LYS A 236 -10.14 0.72 -12.36
N GLU A 237 -9.15 -0.17 -12.30
CA GLU A 237 -9.33 -1.60 -12.57
C GLU A 237 -9.90 -2.36 -11.35
N SER A 238 -9.41 -2.05 -10.15
CA SER A 238 -9.61 -2.92 -8.97
C SER A 238 -10.82 -2.57 -8.08
N LEU A 239 -11.33 -1.34 -8.08
CA LEU A 239 -12.47 -0.97 -7.24
C LEU A 239 -13.72 -1.77 -7.61
N VAL A 240 -14.11 -1.74 -8.89
CA VAL A 240 -15.31 -2.43 -9.37
C VAL A 240 -15.13 -3.94 -9.32
N ASP A 241 -13.92 -4.47 -9.51
CA ASP A 241 -13.63 -5.89 -9.30
C ASP A 241 -14.04 -6.32 -7.88
N ALA A 242 -13.57 -5.59 -6.86
CA ALA A 242 -13.90 -5.90 -5.47
C ALA A 242 -15.38 -5.73 -5.13
N ILE A 243 -16.03 -4.66 -5.58
CA ILE A 243 -17.48 -4.49 -5.37
C ILE A 243 -18.25 -5.66 -5.99
N ARG A 244 -17.86 -6.11 -7.19
CA ARG A 244 -18.49 -7.24 -7.87
C ARG A 244 -18.23 -8.56 -7.14
N ARG A 245 -16.98 -8.88 -6.78
CA ARG A 245 -16.68 -10.11 -6.03
C ARG A 245 -17.38 -10.15 -4.68
N ALA A 246 -17.56 -9.01 -4.03
CA ALA A 246 -18.26 -8.91 -2.75
C ALA A 246 -19.78 -9.05 -2.90
N THR A 247 -20.40 -8.44 -3.91
CA THR A 247 -21.86 -8.24 -3.91
C THR A 247 -22.60 -8.71 -5.16
N ASP A 248 -21.88 -9.04 -6.24
CA ASP A 248 -22.42 -9.35 -7.57
C ASP A 248 -23.39 -8.27 -8.12
N VAL A 249 -23.32 -7.05 -7.56
CA VAL A 249 -24.30 -6.00 -7.83
C VAL A 249 -24.22 -5.52 -9.27
N MET A 250 -25.38 -5.32 -9.89
CA MET A 250 -25.46 -4.59 -11.17
C MET A 250 -25.11 -3.12 -10.96
N LEU A 251 -24.09 -2.60 -11.66
CA LEU A 251 -23.69 -1.19 -11.60
C LEU A 251 -24.55 -0.30 -12.51
N ALA A 252 -24.91 -0.78 -13.71
CA ALA A 252 -25.64 0.01 -14.68
C ALA A 252 -26.97 0.52 -14.10
N GLY A 253 -27.17 1.84 -14.17
CA GLY A 253 -28.36 2.52 -13.66
C GLY A 253 -28.34 2.85 -12.16
N LYS A 254 -27.37 2.34 -11.38
CA LYS A 254 -27.19 2.74 -9.97
C LYS A 254 -26.57 4.11 -9.84
N ILE A 255 -26.83 4.76 -8.71
CA ILE A 255 -26.15 5.97 -8.29
C ILE A 255 -25.01 5.57 -7.34
N ALA A 256 -23.78 5.94 -7.66
CA ALA A 256 -22.62 5.68 -6.82
C ALA A 256 -21.99 7.00 -6.37
N CYS A 257 -21.70 7.15 -5.08
CA CYS A 257 -21.03 8.31 -4.53
C CYS A 257 -19.57 7.98 -4.25
N VAL A 258 -18.65 8.78 -4.80
CA VAL A 258 -17.22 8.72 -4.50
C VAL A 258 -16.83 9.93 -3.66
N ALA A 259 -16.40 9.70 -2.43
CA ALA A 259 -15.93 10.76 -1.54
C ALA A 259 -14.43 10.97 -1.72
N GLY A 260 -14.04 12.17 -2.18
CA GLY A 260 -12.69 12.51 -2.58
C GLY A 260 -12.46 12.31 -4.09
N PHE A 261 -11.79 13.27 -4.70
CA PHE A 261 -11.48 13.30 -6.13
C PHE A 261 -10.00 13.60 -6.39
N GLY A 262 -9.13 13.11 -5.50
CA GLY A 262 -7.71 12.89 -5.77
C GLY A 262 -7.48 11.80 -6.84
N ASP A 263 -6.29 11.23 -6.92
CA ASP A 263 -6.00 10.22 -7.97
C ASP A 263 -6.81 8.94 -7.81
N VAL A 264 -6.93 8.44 -6.58
CA VAL A 264 -7.78 7.30 -6.21
C VAL A 264 -9.25 7.58 -6.55
N GLY A 265 -9.75 8.75 -6.16
CA GLY A 265 -11.12 9.18 -6.44
C GLY A 265 -11.42 9.30 -7.94
N LYS A 266 -10.48 9.86 -8.72
CA LYS A 266 -10.57 9.94 -10.19
C LYS A 266 -10.64 8.55 -10.82
N GLY A 267 -9.79 7.61 -10.39
CA GLY A 267 -9.80 6.22 -10.85
C GLY A 267 -11.10 5.51 -10.51
N SER A 268 -11.55 5.68 -9.27
CA SER A 268 -12.78 5.13 -8.72
C SER A 268 -14.02 5.59 -9.47
N ALA A 269 -14.16 6.90 -9.69
CA ALA A 269 -15.26 7.49 -10.44
C ALA A 269 -15.29 6.99 -11.89
N ALA A 270 -14.13 6.93 -12.55
CA ALA A 270 -14.02 6.39 -13.90
C ALA A 270 -14.41 4.91 -13.97
N SER A 271 -14.01 4.10 -12.98
CA SER A 271 -14.36 2.67 -12.89
C SER A 271 -15.87 2.47 -12.81
N LEU A 272 -16.53 3.17 -11.88
CA LEU A 272 -17.96 3.09 -11.66
C LEU A 272 -18.75 3.57 -12.90
N ARG A 273 -18.33 4.68 -13.50
CA ARG A 273 -18.95 5.21 -14.73
C ARG A 273 -18.82 4.22 -15.90
N ASN A 274 -17.66 3.58 -16.07
CA ASN A 274 -17.45 2.54 -17.08
C ASN A 274 -18.39 1.34 -16.88
N GLY A 275 -18.74 1.02 -15.63
CA GLY A 275 -19.75 0.03 -15.29
C GLY A 275 -21.20 0.46 -15.56
N GLY A 276 -21.43 1.70 -16.01
CA GLY A 276 -22.75 2.28 -16.28
C GLY A 276 -23.41 2.94 -15.07
N ALA A 277 -22.69 3.13 -13.97
CA ALA A 277 -23.20 3.87 -12.82
C ALA A 277 -23.25 5.38 -13.10
N ARG A 278 -24.22 6.05 -12.48
CA ARG A 278 -24.30 7.51 -12.40
C ARG A 278 -23.49 7.94 -11.18
N VAL A 279 -22.39 8.62 -11.41
CA VAL A 279 -21.42 8.93 -10.33
C VAL A 279 -21.64 10.33 -9.78
N LEU A 280 -21.81 10.39 -8.46
CA LEU A 280 -21.75 11.59 -7.64
C LEU A 280 -20.35 11.68 -7.01
N VAL A 281 -19.85 12.90 -6.78
CA VAL A 281 -18.57 13.15 -6.12
C VAL A 281 -18.77 14.08 -4.95
N THR A 282 -18.11 13.83 -3.82
CA THR A 282 -17.96 14.83 -2.75
C THR A 282 -16.51 15.30 -2.70
N GLU A 283 -16.29 16.61 -2.53
CA GLU A 283 -14.95 17.18 -2.46
C GLU A 283 -14.92 18.41 -1.55
N ILE A 284 -13.78 18.57 -0.87
CA ILE A 284 -13.44 19.76 -0.08
C ILE A 284 -12.50 20.69 -0.83
N ASP A 285 -11.69 20.16 -1.77
CA ASP A 285 -10.78 20.95 -2.58
C ASP A 285 -11.52 21.50 -3.81
N PRO A 286 -11.62 22.84 -3.98
CA PRO A 286 -12.34 23.43 -5.11
C PRO A 286 -11.71 23.12 -6.47
N ILE A 287 -10.40 22.86 -6.56
CA ILE A 287 -9.72 22.45 -7.79
C ILE A 287 -10.14 21.04 -8.17
N CYS A 288 -10.12 20.10 -7.21
CA CYS A 288 -10.56 18.72 -7.44
C CYS A 288 -12.06 18.65 -7.75
N ALA A 289 -12.89 19.42 -7.04
CA ALA A 289 -14.33 19.53 -7.31
C ALA A 289 -14.59 20.07 -8.73
N LEU A 290 -13.87 21.12 -9.14
CA LEU A 290 -14.01 21.67 -10.49
C LEU A 290 -13.58 20.65 -11.55
N GLN A 291 -12.52 19.87 -11.32
CA GLN A 291 -12.14 18.76 -12.20
C GLN A 291 -13.26 17.72 -12.32
N ALA A 292 -13.87 17.31 -11.20
CA ALA A 292 -14.98 16.36 -11.22
C ALA A 292 -16.17 16.88 -12.04
N ALA A 293 -16.54 18.14 -11.85
CA ALA A 293 -17.61 18.79 -12.59
C ALA A 293 -17.29 18.88 -14.10
N MET A 294 -16.04 19.17 -14.48
CA MET A 294 -15.61 19.25 -15.89
C MET A 294 -15.59 17.88 -16.59
N GLU A 295 -15.40 16.79 -15.83
CA GLU A 295 -15.57 15.42 -16.34
C GLU A 295 -17.05 15.00 -16.45
N GLY A 296 -17.98 15.82 -15.95
CA GLY A 296 -19.42 15.57 -15.99
C GLY A 296 -19.97 14.79 -14.80
N TYR A 297 -19.23 14.73 -13.68
CA TYR A 297 -19.75 14.23 -12.41
C TYR A 297 -20.50 15.32 -11.67
N GLU A 298 -21.61 14.96 -11.02
CA GLU A 298 -22.34 15.88 -10.16
C GLU A 298 -21.62 15.96 -8.80
N VAL A 299 -21.19 17.17 -8.41
CA VAL A 299 -20.51 17.41 -7.13
C VAL A 299 -21.56 17.77 -6.09
N VAL A 300 -21.63 17.00 -5.01
CA VAL A 300 -22.65 17.08 -3.95
C VAL A 300 -22.00 16.97 -2.57
N THR A 301 -22.78 17.19 -1.51
CA THR A 301 -22.36 16.84 -0.15
C THR A 301 -22.73 15.39 0.17
N MET A 302 -22.12 14.81 1.21
CA MET A 302 -22.45 13.45 1.64
C MET A 302 -23.91 13.36 2.13
N GLU A 303 -24.41 14.39 2.80
CA GLU A 303 -25.80 14.50 3.28
C GLU A 303 -26.81 14.48 2.13
N GLU A 304 -26.46 15.03 0.98
CA GLU A 304 -27.29 14.91 -0.23
C GLU A 304 -27.17 13.51 -0.84
N ALA A 305 -25.95 12.98 -0.94
CA ALA A 305 -25.69 11.68 -1.54
C ALA A 305 -26.43 10.54 -0.83
N VAL A 306 -26.48 10.54 0.52
CA VAL A 306 -27.14 9.47 1.30
C VAL A 306 -28.63 9.32 1.00
N THR A 307 -29.28 10.36 0.47
CA THR A 307 -30.71 10.32 0.12
C THR A 307 -31.00 9.51 -1.15
N ARG A 308 -30.00 9.31 -2.02
CA ARG A 308 -30.23 8.78 -3.38
C ARG A 308 -29.15 7.85 -3.94
N ALA A 309 -27.96 7.76 -3.36
CA ALA A 309 -26.95 6.81 -3.78
C ALA A 309 -27.24 5.38 -3.29
N ASP A 310 -26.77 4.41 -4.06
CA ASP A 310 -26.89 2.97 -3.81
C ASP A 310 -25.53 2.37 -3.39
N ILE A 311 -24.43 3.00 -3.79
CA ILE A 311 -23.04 2.59 -3.51
C ILE A 311 -22.28 3.81 -3.01
N PHE A 312 -21.49 3.63 -1.95
CA PHE A 312 -20.65 4.67 -1.34
C PHE A 312 -19.21 4.17 -1.27
N VAL A 313 -18.29 4.98 -1.80
CA VAL A 313 -16.86 4.69 -1.83
C VAL A 313 -16.11 5.87 -1.22
N THR A 314 -15.37 5.65 -0.14
CA THR A 314 -14.45 6.65 0.42
C THR A 314 -13.06 6.51 -0.19
N ALA A 315 -12.46 7.62 -0.61
CA ALA A 315 -11.18 7.68 -1.34
C ALA A 315 -10.40 8.96 -0.98
N THR A 316 -10.43 9.36 0.29
CA THR A 316 -9.94 10.67 0.76
C THR A 316 -8.59 10.62 1.46
N GLY A 317 -8.27 9.50 2.12
CA GLY A 317 -7.16 9.42 3.08
C GLY A 317 -7.39 10.22 4.37
N ASN A 318 -8.64 10.59 4.68
CA ASN A 318 -9.04 11.36 5.87
C ASN A 318 -9.75 10.46 6.89
N GLU A 319 -10.43 11.04 7.88
CA GLU A 319 -11.25 10.34 8.87
C GLU A 319 -12.69 10.87 8.88
N ASP A 320 -13.63 10.04 9.37
CA ASP A 320 -15.03 10.42 9.60
C ASP A 320 -15.80 10.93 8.36
N VAL A 321 -15.40 10.49 7.17
CA VAL A 321 -16.03 10.89 5.90
C VAL A 321 -17.45 10.31 5.79
N ILE A 322 -17.63 9.06 6.20
CA ILE A 322 -18.95 8.43 6.36
C ILE A 322 -19.19 8.14 7.84
N THR A 323 -20.10 8.91 8.44
CA THR A 323 -20.47 8.80 9.85
C THR A 323 -21.59 7.80 10.09
N ALA A 324 -21.86 7.47 11.36
CA ALA A 324 -23.01 6.67 11.75
C ALA A 324 -24.34 7.30 11.30
N GLU A 325 -24.46 8.62 11.36
CA GLU A 325 -25.62 9.38 10.88
C GLU A 325 -25.81 9.25 9.37
N HIS A 326 -24.72 9.32 8.59
CA HIS A 326 -24.76 9.07 7.15
C HIS A 326 -25.28 7.67 6.85
N MET A 327 -24.70 6.65 7.49
CA MET A 327 -25.12 5.26 7.30
C MET A 327 -26.57 5.00 7.74
N LYS A 328 -27.04 5.69 8.79
CA LYS A 328 -28.45 5.67 9.21
C LYS A 328 -29.39 6.34 8.20
N ALA A 329 -28.92 7.33 7.43
CA ALA A 329 -29.71 7.99 6.39
C ALA A 329 -29.72 7.24 5.05
N MET A 330 -28.78 6.32 4.81
CA MET A 330 -28.72 5.53 3.57
C MET A 330 -29.96 4.66 3.34
N LYS A 331 -30.22 4.34 2.07
CA LYS A 331 -31.28 3.41 1.65
C LYS A 331 -31.04 1.98 2.19
N PRO A 332 -32.10 1.16 2.31
CA PRO A 332 -31.94 -0.28 2.52
C PRO A 332 -31.04 -0.89 1.43
N MET A 333 -30.16 -1.79 1.85
CA MET A 333 -29.20 -2.51 1.00
C MET A 333 -28.18 -1.63 0.28
N ALA A 334 -27.95 -0.40 0.75
CA ALA A 334 -26.82 0.40 0.28
C ALA A 334 -25.49 -0.34 0.53
N ILE A 335 -24.54 -0.20 -0.39
CA ILE A 335 -23.20 -0.78 -0.28
C ILE A 335 -22.24 0.32 0.16
N VAL A 336 -21.48 0.07 1.22
CA VAL A 336 -20.49 1.00 1.76
C VAL A 336 -19.12 0.33 1.75
N CYS A 337 -18.15 0.98 1.14
CA CYS A 337 -16.76 0.53 1.14
C CYS A 337 -15.78 1.70 1.13
N ASN A 338 -14.55 1.39 1.47
CA ASN A 338 -13.42 2.31 1.47
C ASN A 338 -12.35 1.77 0.51
N ILE A 339 -11.68 2.65 -0.21
CA ILE A 339 -10.49 2.30 -1.01
C ILE A 339 -9.29 3.20 -0.66
N GLY A 340 -9.42 4.09 0.31
CA GLY A 340 -8.28 4.70 0.98
C GLY A 340 -7.57 3.72 1.92
N HIS A 341 -6.43 4.16 2.47
CA HIS A 341 -5.51 3.27 3.17
C HIS A 341 -6.04 2.78 4.53
N PHE A 342 -6.58 3.67 5.37
CA PHE A 342 -7.11 3.33 6.70
C PHE A 342 -8.63 3.24 6.72
N ASP A 343 -9.16 2.41 7.63
CA ASP A 343 -10.60 2.20 7.82
C ASP A 343 -11.33 3.35 8.50
N SER A 344 -10.59 4.30 9.10
CA SER A 344 -11.12 5.49 9.77
C SER A 344 -11.90 6.44 8.86
N GLU A 345 -11.81 6.31 7.52
CA GLU A 345 -12.70 7.04 6.60
C GLU A 345 -14.19 6.73 6.86
N ILE A 346 -14.49 5.58 7.46
CA ILE A 346 -15.85 5.16 7.82
C ILE A 346 -15.89 4.91 9.33
N GLN A 347 -16.92 5.43 10.01
CA GLN A 347 -17.13 5.20 11.45
C GLN A 347 -17.62 3.78 11.77
N ILE A 348 -16.82 2.76 11.48
CA ILE A 348 -17.14 1.34 11.72
C ILE A 348 -17.36 1.08 13.22
N ALA A 349 -16.52 1.66 14.08
CA ALA A 349 -16.62 1.51 15.53
C ALA A 349 -17.96 2.01 16.10
N ALA A 350 -18.57 3.03 15.46
CA ALA A 350 -19.86 3.56 15.86
C ALA A 350 -21.04 2.59 15.61
N LEU A 351 -20.81 1.52 14.83
CA LEU A 351 -21.77 0.45 14.55
C LEU A 351 -21.49 -0.82 15.36
N SER A 352 -20.52 -0.81 16.29
CA SER A 352 -20.08 -2.00 17.03
C SER A 352 -21.17 -2.67 17.88
N ASN A 353 -22.18 -1.90 18.31
CA ASN A 353 -23.32 -2.37 19.09
C ASN A 353 -24.49 -2.85 18.22
N TYR A 354 -24.39 -2.79 16.89
CA TYR A 354 -25.45 -3.22 15.99
C TYR A 354 -25.32 -4.72 15.69
N LYS A 355 -26.35 -5.30 15.08
CA LYS A 355 -26.30 -6.70 14.67
C LYS A 355 -25.57 -6.80 13.33
N TRP A 356 -24.40 -7.42 13.37
CA TRP A 356 -23.59 -7.77 12.20
C TRP A 356 -23.87 -9.22 11.79
N THR A 357 -24.02 -9.48 10.50
CA THR A 357 -24.11 -10.83 9.94
C THR A 357 -23.14 -10.93 8.77
N GLU A 358 -22.05 -11.66 8.95
CA GLU A 358 -21.11 -11.94 7.87
C GLU A 358 -21.78 -12.89 6.86
N ILE A 359 -21.85 -12.48 5.61
CA ILE A 359 -22.45 -13.26 4.51
C ILE A 359 -21.40 -14.16 3.88
N LYS A 360 -20.21 -13.61 3.69
CA LYS A 360 -18.98 -14.29 3.25
C LYS A 360 -17.79 -13.41 3.65
N PRO A 361 -16.54 -13.93 3.62
CA PRO A 361 -15.36 -13.16 3.98
C PRO A 361 -15.31 -11.79 3.28
N GLY A 362 -15.25 -10.72 4.08
CA GLY A 362 -15.20 -9.33 3.61
C GLY A 362 -16.55 -8.74 3.19
N THR A 363 -17.68 -9.39 3.44
CA THR A 363 -19.02 -8.84 3.18
C THR A 363 -19.94 -9.05 4.36
N ASP A 364 -20.26 -7.96 5.06
CA ASP A 364 -21.09 -7.96 6.25
C ASP A 364 -22.42 -7.22 6.01
N LEU A 365 -23.52 -7.77 6.53
CA LEU A 365 -24.77 -7.03 6.71
C LEU A 365 -24.79 -6.39 8.09
N VAL A 366 -25.16 -5.11 8.14
CA VAL A 366 -25.39 -4.38 9.40
C VAL A 366 -26.86 -3.97 9.50
N GLU A 367 -27.54 -4.46 10.53
CA GLU A 367 -28.96 -4.21 10.81
C GLU A 367 -29.13 -3.07 11.83
N PHE A 368 -29.85 -2.03 11.42
CA PHE A 368 -30.19 -0.86 12.22
C PHE A 368 -31.42 -1.13 13.12
N PRO A 369 -31.64 -0.32 14.17
CA PRO A 369 -32.78 -0.52 15.09
C PRO A 369 -34.17 -0.47 14.45
N ASP A 370 -34.31 0.16 13.28
CA ASP A 370 -35.56 0.22 12.50
C ASP A 370 -35.73 -0.98 11.55
N GLY A 371 -34.81 -1.94 11.58
CA GLY A 371 -34.80 -3.13 10.72
C GLY A 371 -34.17 -2.91 9.35
N LYS A 372 -33.73 -1.68 9.02
CA LYS A 372 -32.98 -1.41 7.79
C LYS A 372 -31.63 -2.12 7.83
N GLN A 373 -31.20 -2.67 6.70
CA GLN A 373 -29.88 -3.27 6.55
C GLN A 373 -29.04 -2.53 5.51
N ILE A 374 -27.72 -2.49 5.70
CA ILE A 374 -26.74 -2.06 4.68
C ILE A 374 -25.63 -3.11 4.57
N LEU A 375 -24.91 -3.09 3.45
CA LEU A 375 -23.72 -3.91 3.22
C LEU A 375 -22.46 -3.09 3.53
N ILE A 376 -21.59 -3.63 4.38
CA ILE A 376 -20.26 -3.07 4.63
C ILE A 376 -19.22 -4.05 4.09
N LEU A 377 -18.34 -3.54 3.23
CA LEU A 377 -17.30 -4.35 2.61
C LEU A 377 -15.98 -4.22 3.38
N ALA A 378 -15.26 -5.33 3.54
CA ALA A 378 -13.97 -5.45 4.21
C ALA A 378 -13.90 -4.76 5.59
N LYS A 379 -15.03 -4.63 6.29
CA LYS A 379 -15.15 -3.88 7.55
C LYS A 379 -14.55 -2.47 7.47
N GLY A 380 -14.70 -1.80 6.33
CA GLY A 380 -14.19 -0.45 6.11
C GLY A 380 -12.70 -0.35 5.75
N ARG A 381 -11.94 -1.46 5.71
CA ARG A 381 -10.58 -1.45 5.13
C ARG A 381 -10.62 -1.38 3.60
N LEU A 382 -9.47 -1.10 2.99
CA LEU A 382 -9.33 -0.99 1.53
C LEU A 382 -9.91 -2.21 0.78
N VAL A 383 -11.00 -1.94 0.05
CA VAL A 383 -11.90 -2.94 -0.50
C VAL A 383 -11.29 -3.72 -1.65
N ASN A 384 -10.46 -3.07 -2.48
CA ASN A 384 -9.82 -3.67 -3.64
C ASN A 384 -8.90 -4.84 -3.26
N LEU A 385 -8.22 -4.75 -2.11
CA LEU A 385 -7.39 -5.82 -1.57
C LEU A 385 -8.16 -6.75 -0.63
N GLY A 386 -9.06 -6.20 0.19
CA GLY A 386 -9.85 -7.00 1.13
C GLY A 386 -10.80 -7.98 0.42
N CYS A 387 -11.54 -7.50 -0.58
CA CYS A 387 -12.58 -8.26 -1.29
C CYS A 387 -12.14 -8.78 -2.67
N ALA A 388 -10.96 -8.40 -3.15
CA ALA A 388 -10.39 -8.93 -4.40
C ALA A 388 -8.88 -9.16 -4.25
N THR A 389 -8.09 -8.70 -5.22
CA THR A 389 -6.66 -8.99 -5.35
C THR A 389 -5.82 -7.73 -5.52
N GLY A 390 -6.38 -6.57 -5.21
CA GLY A 390 -5.72 -5.28 -5.40
C GLY A 390 -5.48 -4.95 -6.88
N HIS A 391 -4.43 -4.17 -7.12
CA HIS A 391 -4.09 -3.67 -8.43
C HIS A 391 -3.47 -4.75 -9.33
N PRO A 392 -3.73 -4.75 -10.65
CA PRO A 392 -3.12 -5.70 -11.58
C PRO A 392 -1.59 -5.61 -11.61
N SER A 393 -0.93 -6.71 -11.99
CA SER A 393 0.54 -6.81 -12.00
C SER A 393 1.23 -5.73 -12.83
N PHE A 394 0.68 -5.36 -14.00
CA PHE A 394 1.29 -4.34 -14.86
C PHE A 394 1.39 -2.97 -14.21
N VAL A 395 0.35 -2.53 -13.48
CA VAL A 395 0.41 -1.22 -12.82
C VAL A 395 1.33 -1.27 -11.59
N MET A 396 1.29 -2.37 -10.82
CA MET A 396 2.20 -2.56 -9.68
C MET A 396 3.66 -2.68 -10.10
N SER A 397 3.94 -3.16 -11.31
CA SER A 397 5.29 -3.14 -11.89
C SER A 397 5.86 -1.72 -11.88
N SER A 398 5.05 -0.72 -12.17
CA SER A 398 5.49 0.68 -12.19
C SER A 398 5.89 1.16 -10.79
N SER A 399 5.04 0.96 -9.79
CA SER A 399 5.29 1.32 -8.39
C SER A 399 6.49 0.57 -7.82
N PHE A 400 6.56 -0.74 -8.05
CA PHE A 400 7.63 -1.57 -7.50
C PHE A 400 8.96 -1.37 -8.20
N THR A 401 8.97 -0.97 -9.47
CA THR A 401 10.21 -0.53 -10.13
C THR A 401 10.73 0.75 -9.46
N ASN A 402 9.85 1.69 -9.09
CA ASN A 402 10.26 2.86 -8.29
C ASN A 402 10.80 2.43 -6.92
N GLN A 403 10.13 1.50 -6.21
CA GLN A 403 10.62 0.98 -4.92
C GLN A 403 12.03 0.38 -5.03
N VAL A 404 12.28 -0.48 -6.02
CA VAL A 404 13.62 -1.07 -6.21
C VAL A 404 14.67 -0.01 -6.52
N LEU A 405 14.36 0.97 -7.37
CA LEU A 405 15.28 2.08 -7.66
C LEU A 405 15.55 2.93 -6.42
N ALA A 406 14.53 3.21 -5.61
CA ALA A 406 14.69 3.92 -4.34
C ALA A 406 15.58 3.16 -3.35
N GLN A 407 15.38 1.84 -3.23
CA GLN A 407 16.22 0.97 -2.39
C GLN A 407 17.68 0.96 -2.87
N ILE A 408 17.93 0.84 -4.17
CA ILE A 408 19.28 0.92 -4.74
C ILE A 408 19.92 2.28 -4.43
N GLU A 409 19.17 3.36 -4.64
CA GLU A 409 19.66 4.73 -4.46
C GLU A 409 20.08 4.97 -3.00
N LEU A 410 19.19 4.68 -2.04
CA LEU A 410 19.45 4.85 -0.60
C LEU A 410 20.59 3.94 -0.12
N PHE A 411 20.63 2.69 -0.59
CA PHE A 411 21.62 1.72 -0.11
C PHE A 411 23.03 1.98 -0.64
N THR A 412 23.16 2.35 -1.92
CA THR A 412 24.46 2.45 -2.61
C THR A 412 25.08 3.86 -2.56
N LYS A 413 24.28 4.92 -2.37
CA LYS A 413 24.74 6.32 -2.33
C LYS A 413 24.71 6.91 -0.92
N GLN A 414 25.21 6.15 0.05
CA GLN A 414 25.28 6.59 1.43
C GLN A 414 26.02 7.94 1.56
N GLY A 415 25.47 8.84 2.38
CA GLY A 415 26.03 10.18 2.62
C GLY A 415 25.73 11.22 1.53
N GLN A 416 25.02 10.86 0.46
CA GLN A 416 24.54 11.82 -0.55
C GLN A 416 23.17 12.42 -0.22
N TYR A 417 22.46 11.85 0.75
CA TYR A 417 21.14 12.29 1.21
C TYR A 417 21.21 12.77 2.66
N GLY A 418 20.57 13.91 2.93
CA GLY A 418 20.29 14.36 4.30
C GLY A 418 19.14 13.58 4.92
N ASN A 419 18.85 13.80 6.20
CA ASN A 419 17.73 13.18 6.89
C ASN A 419 16.41 13.92 6.58
N GLU A 420 16.02 13.85 5.32
CA GLU A 420 14.86 14.54 4.75
C GLU A 420 14.04 13.56 3.88
N VAL A 421 12.88 14.02 3.41
CA VAL A 421 12.02 13.27 2.49
C VAL A 421 12.28 13.76 1.06
N PHE A 422 12.82 12.88 0.22
CA PHE A 422 13.13 13.13 -1.18
C PHE A 422 12.09 12.46 -2.09
N VAL A 423 11.98 12.93 -3.33
CA VAL A 423 11.32 12.21 -4.42
C VAL A 423 12.39 11.62 -5.34
N LEU A 424 12.07 10.53 -6.04
CA LEU A 424 12.99 9.98 -7.03
C LEU A 424 13.34 11.03 -8.09
N PRO A 425 14.63 11.15 -8.49
CA PRO A 425 15.03 12.02 -9.59
C PRO A 425 14.21 11.75 -10.86
N LYS A 426 13.79 12.82 -11.54
CA LYS A 426 12.89 12.74 -12.71
C LYS A 426 13.35 11.78 -13.81
N HIS A 427 14.66 11.67 -14.05
CA HIS A 427 15.19 10.74 -15.05
C HIS A 427 14.97 9.26 -14.69
N LEU A 428 14.89 8.92 -13.39
CA LEU A 428 14.55 7.57 -12.94
C LEU A 428 13.05 7.30 -13.12
N ASP A 429 12.21 8.30 -12.88
CA ASP A 429 10.78 8.24 -13.15
C ASP A 429 10.50 8.03 -14.65
N GLU A 430 11.19 8.77 -15.52
CA GLU A 430 11.15 8.57 -16.98
C GLU A 430 11.70 7.20 -17.39
N LYS A 431 12.75 6.70 -16.72
CA LYS A 431 13.25 5.33 -16.93
C LYS A 431 12.18 4.30 -16.59
N VAL A 432 11.48 4.44 -15.46
CA VAL A 432 10.36 3.54 -15.09
C VAL A 432 9.32 3.53 -16.22
N ALA A 433 8.87 4.69 -16.68
CA ALA A 433 7.91 4.76 -17.78
C ALA A 433 8.45 4.04 -19.03
N ALA A 434 9.68 4.32 -19.45
CA ALA A 434 10.32 3.73 -20.61
C ALA A 434 10.36 2.19 -20.56
N LEU A 435 10.65 1.60 -19.38
CA LEU A 435 10.71 0.15 -19.19
C LEU A 435 9.36 -0.57 -19.38
N HIS A 436 8.24 0.15 -19.34
CA HIS A 436 6.90 -0.45 -19.49
C HIS A 436 6.34 -0.35 -20.92
N LEU A 437 6.93 0.48 -21.78
CA LEU A 437 6.32 0.88 -23.06
C LEU A 437 6.38 -0.23 -24.12
N ASP A 438 7.47 -0.98 -24.17
CA ASP A 438 7.66 -2.07 -25.14
C ASP A 438 6.62 -3.19 -24.96
N LYS A 439 6.25 -3.51 -23.70
CA LYS A 439 5.22 -4.51 -23.38
C LYS A 439 3.85 -4.15 -23.96
N LEU A 440 3.56 -2.85 -24.11
CA LEU A 440 2.34 -2.32 -24.71
C LEU A 440 2.48 -2.04 -26.21
N GLY A 441 3.64 -2.31 -26.81
CA GLY A 441 3.92 -2.00 -28.22
C GLY A 441 4.02 -0.51 -28.52
N VAL A 442 4.25 0.34 -27.51
CA VAL A 442 4.34 1.79 -27.66
C VAL A 442 5.73 2.18 -28.16
N LYS A 443 5.81 2.93 -29.26
CA LYS A 443 7.07 3.36 -29.87
C LYS A 443 7.35 4.83 -29.55
N LEU A 444 8.48 5.11 -28.91
CA LEU A 444 8.87 6.48 -28.56
C LEU A 444 9.50 7.21 -29.74
N THR A 445 8.99 8.40 -30.03
CA THR A 445 9.63 9.35 -30.92
C THR A 445 10.91 9.88 -30.25
N LYS A 446 12.01 9.95 -31.01
CA LYS A 446 13.26 10.54 -30.55
C LYS A 446 13.39 11.98 -31.03
N LEU A 447 13.74 12.88 -30.12
CA LEU A 447 14.07 14.26 -30.48
C LEU A 447 15.34 14.29 -31.34
N THR A 448 15.33 15.10 -32.39
CA THR A 448 16.57 15.52 -33.05
C THR A 448 17.31 16.53 -32.15
N PRO A 449 18.64 16.68 -32.29
CA PRO A 449 19.40 17.69 -31.53
C PRO A 449 18.82 19.11 -31.69
N LYS A 450 18.31 19.44 -32.88
CA LYS A 450 17.65 20.73 -33.14
C LYS A 450 16.37 20.92 -32.33
N GLN A 451 15.53 19.89 -32.20
CA GLN A 451 14.30 19.97 -31.41
C GLN A 451 14.59 20.04 -29.92
N ALA A 452 15.54 19.24 -29.42
CA ALA A 452 15.95 19.25 -28.02
C ALA A 452 16.46 20.64 -27.59
N SER A 453 17.36 21.23 -28.39
CA SER A 453 17.85 22.59 -28.17
C SER A 453 16.75 23.65 -28.24
N TYR A 454 15.75 23.50 -29.11
CA TYR A 454 14.65 24.46 -29.26
C TYR A 454 13.79 24.58 -27.99
N ILE A 455 13.57 23.47 -27.28
CA ILE A 455 12.77 23.45 -26.04
C ILE A 455 13.62 23.43 -24.76
N GLY A 456 14.94 23.52 -24.87
CA GLY A 456 15.85 23.61 -23.73
C GLY A 456 16.06 22.31 -22.94
N VAL A 457 16.02 21.15 -23.60
CA VAL A 457 16.27 19.83 -22.99
C VAL A 457 17.36 19.06 -23.74
N THR A 458 17.82 17.93 -23.21
CA THR A 458 18.71 16.98 -23.91
C THR A 458 17.89 15.99 -24.76
N THR A 459 18.54 15.21 -25.63
CA THR A 459 17.84 14.18 -26.41
C THR A 459 17.40 12.98 -25.56
N GLU A 460 17.97 12.83 -24.36
CA GLU A 460 17.74 11.73 -23.42
C GLU A 460 16.88 12.12 -22.20
N GLY A 461 16.59 13.41 -22.02
CA GLY A 461 15.85 13.94 -20.87
C GLY A 461 16.73 14.38 -19.68
N PRO A 462 16.12 14.83 -18.57
CA PRO A 462 14.67 14.88 -18.34
C PRO A 462 13.94 15.86 -19.27
N PHE A 463 12.72 15.51 -19.67
CA PHE A 463 11.96 16.24 -20.70
C PHE A 463 11.03 17.32 -20.15
N LYS A 464 10.89 17.42 -18.84
CA LYS A 464 9.97 18.33 -18.16
C LYS A 464 10.63 18.97 -16.94
N PRO A 465 10.25 20.21 -16.58
CA PRO A 465 10.73 20.82 -15.35
C PRO A 465 10.17 20.10 -14.12
N ASP A 466 10.81 20.30 -12.96
CA ASP A 466 10.45 19.56 -11.73
C ASP A 466 9.02 19.79 -11.26
N HIS A 467 8.52 21.02 -11.40
CA HIS A 467 7.15 21.42 -10.99
C HIS A 467 6.04 21.01 -11.97
N TYR A 468 6.38 20.28 -13.03
CA TYR A 468 5.38 19.82 -14.00
C TYR A 468 4.50 18.73 -13.38
N ARG A 469 3.19 18.86 -13.53
CA ARG A 469 2.20 17.92 -13.00
C ARG A 469 1.95 16.82 -14.04
N TYR A 470 2.88 15.87 -14.19
CA TYR A 470 2.95 14.81 -15.22
C TYR A 470 3.55 15.23 -16.54
#